data_AF-A0A0K1DZF9-F1
#
_entry.id   AF-A0A0K1DZF9-F1
#
_cell.length_a   1.000
_cell.length_b   1.000
_cell.length_c   1.000
_cell.angle_alpha   90.00
_cell.angle_beta   90.00
_cell.angle_gamma   90.00
#
_symmetry.space_group_name_H-M   'P 1'
#
loop_
_entity.id
_entity.type
_entity.pdbx_description
1 polymer ?
#
loop_
_entity_poly.entity_id
_entity_poly.type
_entity_poly.pdbx_seq_one_letter_code
_entity_poly.pdbx_strand_id
1 'polypeptide(L)' 'MKTGVVLALSFLALALGGLFLVSTLSNPSLDLWILARDLGLSLAAVSTGVAAPLLHRKFTSDEEEAANN' A
#
# COMPACT_ATOMS: atom_id res chain seq x y z
N MET A 1 -16.46 -3.66 1.09
CA MET A 1 -15.66 -4.88 0.75
C MET A 1 -15.45 -5.68 2.02
N LYS A 2 -15.29 -7.00 1.97
CA LYS A 2 -15.04 -7.78 3.20
C LYS A 2 -13.67 -7.36 3.78
N THR A 3 -13.61 -6.93 5.04
CA THR A 3 -12.38 -6.41 5.69
C THR A 3 -11.17 -7.32 5.52
N GLY A 4 -11.39 -8.65 5.51
CA GLY A 4 -10.33 -9.63 5.24
C GLY A 4 -9.68 -9.51 3.86
N VAL A 5 -10.43 -9.14 2.83
CA VAL A 5 -9.89 -8.91 1.47
C VAL A 5 -9.01 -7.66 1.47
N VAL A 6 -9.45 -6.60 2.15
CA VAL A 6 -8.67 -5.36 2.25
C VAL A 6 -7.36 -5.62 2.98
N LEU A 7 -7.38 -6.36 4.09
CA LEU A 7 -6.17 -6.73 4.81
C LEU A 7 -5.23 -7.59 3.96
N ALA A 8 -5.76 -8.58 3.24
CA ALA A 8 -4.95 -9.44 2.36
C ALA A 8 -4.27 -8.63 1.24
N LEU A 9 -5.01 -7.75 0.57
CA LEU A 9 -4.48 -6.88 -0.47
C LEU A 9 -3.48 -5.86 0.08
N SER A 10 -3.73 -5.33 1.27
CA SER A 10 -2.84 -4.38 1.96
C SER A 10 -1.51 -5.05 2.31
N PHE A 11 -1.57 -6.27 2.86
CA PHE A 11 -0.38 -7.07 3.14
C PHE A 11 0.39 -7.41 1.87
N LEU A 12 -0.31 -7.81 0.80
CA LEU A 12 0.32 -8.12 -0.49
C LEU A 12 1.03 -6.90 -1.08
N ALA A 13 0.38 -5.72 -1.04
CA ALA A 13 0.97 -4.47 -1.49
C ALA A 13 2.23 -4.09 -0.68
N LEU A 14 2.18 -4.26 0.64
CA LEU A 14 3.35 -4.06 1.52
C LEU A 14 4.49 -5.02 1.21
N ALA A 15 4.20 -6.30 1.05
CA ALA A 15 5.21 -7.33 0.78
C ALA A 15 5.90 -7.10 -0.58
N LEU A 16 5.11 -6.89 -1.64
CA LEU A 16 5.64 -6.64 -2.98
C LEU A 16 6.33 -5.28 -3.08
N GLY A 17 5.72 -4.23 -2.52
CA GLY A 17 6.30 -2.89 -2.51
C GLY A 17 7.60 -2.82 -1.72
N GLY A 18 7.64 -3.44 -0.53
CA GLY A 18 8.85 -3.53 0.29
C GLY A 18 9.96 -4.32 -0.40
N LEU A 19 9.62 -5.46 -1.01
CA LEU A 19 10.58 -6.25 -1.79
C LEU A 19 11.16 -5.45 -2.96
N PHE A 20 10.31 -4.77 -3.72
CA PHE A 20 10.75 -3.90 -4.83
C PHE A 20 11.59 -2.74 -4.35
N LEU A 21 11.22 -2.10 -3.24
CA LEU A 21 11.98 -0.98 -2.67
C LEU A 21 13.39 -1.44 -2.28
N VAL A 22 13.50 -2.56 -1.57
CA VAL A 22 14.79 -3.16 -1.22
C VAL A 22 15.60 -3.50 -2.48
N SER A 23 14.96 -4.09 -3.49
CA SER A 23 15.62 -4.40 -4.77
C SER A 23 16.17 -3.15 -5.46
N THR A 24 15.35 -2.10 -5.59
CA THR A 24 15.72 -0.82 -6.22
C THR A 24 16.87 -0.13 -5.49
N LEU A 25 16.89 -0.19 -4.15
CA LEU A 25 17.96 0.41 -3.34
C LEU A 25 19.25 -0.44 -3.33
N SER A 26 19.12 -1.76 -3.42
CA SER A 26 20.28 -2.67 -3.38
C SER A 26 21.00 -2.75 -4.73
N ASN A 27 20.27 -2.58 -5.84
CA ASN A 27 20.81 -2.66 -7.19
C ASN A 27 20.19 -1.54 -8.07
N PRO A 28 20.58 -0.28 -7.83
CA PRO A 28 19.96 0.86 -8.50
C PRO A 28 20.32 0.91 -9.99
N SER A 29 19.32 1.27 -10.81
CA SER A 29 19.53 1.56 -12.23
C SER A 29 20.42 2.79 -12.42
N LEU A 30 21.29 2.75 -13.42
CA LEU A 30 22.10 3.89 -13.86
C LEU A 30 21.29 4.92 -14.66
N ASP A 31 20.17 4.49 -15.25
CA ASP A 31 19.20 5.41 -15.86
C ASP A 31 18.28 5.99 -14.78
N LEU A 32 18.36 7.32 -14.60
CA LEU A 32 17.57 8.06 -13.62
C LEU A 32 16.06 7.92 -13.82
N TRP A 33 15.58 7.82 -15.06
CA TRP A 33 14.14 7.70 -15.32
C TRP A 33 13.60 6.34 -14.86
N ILE A 34 14.37 5.28 -15.09
CA ILE A 34 14.04 3.94 -14.61
C ILE A 34 14.09 3.90 -13.09
N LEU A 35 15.13 4.48 -12.48
CA LEU A 35 15.25 4.57 -11.03
C LEU A 35 14.06 5.31 -10.39
N ALA A 36 13.69 6.47 -10.92
CA ALA A 36 12.58 7.26 -10.40
C ALA A 36 11.24 6.51 -10.51
N ARG A 37 11.00 5.83 -11.63
CA ARG A 37 9.82 4.98 -11.82
C ARG A 37 9.78 3.85 -10.79
N ASP A 38 10.86 3.09 -10.67
CA ASP A 38 10.89 1.90 -9.81
C ASP A 38 10.81 2.28 -8.33
N LEU A 39 11.49 3.35 -7.93
CA LEU A 39 11.40 3.91 -6.60
C LEU A 39 9.98 4.45 -6.31
N GLY A 40 9.41 5.22 -7.24
CA GLY A 40 8.06 5.74 -7.13
C GLY A 40 7.00 4.65 -7.00
N LEU A 41 7.07 3.61 -7.82
CA LEU A 41 6.15 2.46 -7.77
C LEU A 41 6.26 1.71 -6.45
N SER A 42 7.48 1.46 -5.97
CA SER A 42 7.70 0.77 -4.70
C SER A 42 7.16 1.56 -3.50
N LEU A 43 7.38 2.89 -3.47
CA LEU A 43 6.83 3.78 -2.45
C LEU A 43 5.31 3.88 -2.52
N ALA A 44 4.73 3.95 -3.73
CA ALA A 44 3.29 3.95 -3.92
C ALA A 44 2.65 2.65 -3.42
N ALA A 45 3.27 1.50 -3.69
CA ALA A 45 2.81 0.21 -3.21
C ALA A 45 2.87 0.10 -1.67
N VAL A 46 3.99 0.50 -1.05
CA VAL A 46 4.15 0.49 0.41
C VAL A 46 3.15 1.43 1.07
N SER A 47 3.05 2.68 0.60
CA SER A 47 2.11 3.65 1.16
C SER A 47 0.66 3.21 1.00
N THR A 48 0.30 2.60 -0.13
CA THR A 48 -1.04 2.01 -0.35
C THR A 48 -1.30 0.87 0.63
N GLY A 49 -0.35 -0.05 0.83
CA GLY A 49 -0.52 -1.16 1.76
C GLY A 49 -0.64 -0.72 3.23
N VAL A 50 -0.03 0.40 3.62
CA VAL A 50 -0.22 0.99 4.95
C VAL A 50 -1.53 1.78 5.05
N ALA A 51 -1.88 2.56 4.03
CA ALA A 51 -3.01 3.47 4.06
C ALA A 51 -4.35 2.75 3.86
N ALA A 52 -4.43 1.74 3.01
CA ALA A 52 -5.66 1.01 2.70
C ALA A 52 -6.45 0.50 3.92
N PRO A 53 -5.85 -0.17 4.93
CA PRO A 53 -6.60 -0.63 6.10
C PRO A 53 -7.02 0.53 7.01
N LEU A 54 -6.21 1.59 7.09
CA LEU A 54 -6.53 2.79 7.88
C LEU A 54 -7.72 3.54 7.29
N LEU A 55 -7.70 3.76 5.97
CA LEU A 55 -8.78 4.42 5.24
C LEU A 55 -10.04 3.56 5.27
N HIS A 56 -9.92 2.24 5.08
CA HIS A 56 -11.07 1.34 5.16
C HIS A 56 -11.73 1.42 6.54
N ARG A 57 -10.96 1.38 7.64
CA ARG A 57 -11.51 1.54 8.99
C ARG A 57 -12.21 2.88 9.16
N LYS A 58 -11.56 3.97 8.75
CA LYS A 58 -12.13 5.32 8.87
C LYS A 58 -13.48 5.44 8.17
N PHE A 59 -13.57 4.98 6.92
CA PHE A 59 -14.78 5.18 6.12
C PHE A 59 -15.83 4.07 6.26
N THR A 60 -15.51 2.94 6.91
CA THR A 60 -16.49 1.87 7.19
C THR A 60 -17.02 1.91 8.62
N SER A 61 -16.24 2.43 9.59
CA SER A 61 -16.69 2.53 10.99
C SER A 61 -17.67 3.68 11.20
N ASP A 62 -17.52 4.78 10.45
CA ASP A 62 -18.45 5.92 10.48
C ASP A 62 -19.89 5.52 10.05
N GLU A 63 -20.03 4.43 9.28
CA GLU A 63 -21.32 3.94 8.76
C GLU A 63 -22.03 2.98 9.73
N GLU A 64 -21.29 2.28 10.59
CA GLU A 64 -21.84 1.44 11.67
C GLU A 64 -22.31 2.27 12.88
N GLU A 65 -21.71 3.45 13.12
CA GLU A 65 -22.07 4.34 14.23
C GLU A 65 -23.31 5.21 13.92
N ALA A 66 -23.56 5.49 12.63
CA ALA A 66 -24.77 6.19 12.16
C ALA A 66 -26.02 5.29 12.04
N ALA A 67 -25.85 3.97 11.91
CA ALA A 67 -26.97 3.03 11.80
C ALA A 67 -27.52 2.55 13.16
N ASN A 68 -26.80 2.83 14.26
CA ASN A 68 -27.13 2.40 15.62
C ASN A 68 -27.58 3.54 16.56
N ASN A 69 -27.79 4.76 16.04
CA ASN A 69 -28.35 5.91 16.77
C ASN A 69 -29.71 6.34 16.20
#